data_AF-A0A917XS27-F1
#
_entry.id   AF-A0A917XS27-F1
#
_cell.length_a   1.000
_cell.length_b   1.000
_cell.length_c   1.000
_cell.angle_alpha   90.00
_cell.angle_beta   90.00
_cell.angle_gamma   90.00
#
_symmetry.space_group_name_H-M   'P 1'
#
loop_
_entity.id
_entity.type
_entity.pdbx_description
1 polymer ?
#
loop_
_entity_poly.entity_id
_entity_poly.type
_entity_poly.pdbx_seq_one_letter_code
_entity_poly.pdbx_strand_id
1 'polypeptide(L)'
;MGAKWIKIAALYFIIGIGFGLFMLYTIQLQWGATHAHINVVGWLSTGLIGVIYSVYPKAGNSQLGKLQFWLHQIGLPFLLIGMMMIYLDVPLIVLEIFVSGGGVAFLISVVLFIINLFQNVHASESK
;
A
#
# COMPACT_ATOMS: atom_id res chain seq x y z
N MET A 1 -14.49 7.32 -0.91
CA MET A 1 -13.26 6.60 -1.33
C MET A 1 -13.09 5.22 -0.67
N GLY A 2 -13.63 4.96 0.53
CA GLY A 2 -13.39 3.71 1.28
C GLY A 2 -13.67 2.39 0.53
N ALA A 3 -14.80 2.28 -0.18
CA ALA A 3 -15.10 1.06 -0.95
C ALA A 3 -14.05 0.73 -2.03
N LYS A 4 -13.39 1.74 -2.63
CA LYS A 4 -12.32 1.51 -3.62
C LYS A 4 -11.08 0.90 -2.96
N TRP A 5 -10.68 1.45 -1.82
CA TRP A 5 -9.59 0.90 -0.99
C TRP A 5 -9.86 -0.56 -0.62
N ILE A 6 -11.06 -0.88 -0.12
CA ILE A 6 -11.42 -2.26 0.28
C ILE A 6 -11.34 -3.22 -0.92
N LYS A 7 -11.88 -2.83 -2.09
CA LYS A 7 -11.80 -3.65 -3.30
C LYS A 7 -10.35 -3.92 -3.72
N ILE A 8 -9.49 -2.90 -3.68
CA ILE A 8 -8.09 -3.08 -4.05
C ILE A 8 -7.32 -3.89 -3.00
N ALA A 9 -7.64 -3.70 -1.71
CA ALA A 9 -7.10 -4.54 -0.65
C ALA A 9 -7.38 -6.02 -0.96
N ALA A 10 -8.62 -6.38 -1.33
CA ALA A 10 -8.96 -7.77 -1.67
C ALA A 10 -8.16 -8.30 -2.87
N LEU A 11 -7.81 -7.45 -3.84
CA LEU A 11 -6.89 -7.81 -4.93
C LEU A 11 -5.47 -8.07 -4.41
N TYR A 12 -4.94 -7.22 -3.54
CA TYR A 12 -3.65 -7.48 -2.90
C TYR A 12 -3.65 -8.75 -2.04
N PHE A 13 -4.78 -9.10 -1.43
CA PHE A 13 -4.88 -10.33 -0.64
C PHE A 13 -4.69 -11.58 -1.49
N ILE A 14 -5.39 -11.67 -2.64
CA ILE A 14 -5.22 -12.81 -3.53
C ILE A 14 -3.82 -12.84 -4.16
N ILE A 15 -3.23 -11.67 -4.47
CA ILE A 15 -1.84 -11.57 -4.93
C ILE A 15 -0.87 -12.06 -3.84
N GLY A 16 -1.09 -11.65 -2.58
CA GLY A 16 -0.27 -12.06 -1.43
C GLY A 16 -0.29 -13.57 -1.22
N ILE A 17 -1.47 -14.19 -1.23
CA ILE A 17 -1.62 -15.65 -1.14
C ILE A 17 -0.91 -16.33 -2.31
N GLY A 18 -1.18 -15.91 -3.54
CA GLY A 18 -0.58 -16.49 -4.74
C GLY A 18 0.95 -16.40 -4.72
N PHE A 19 1.48 -15.24 -4.30
CA PHE A 19 2.92 -15.02 -4.18
C PHE A 19 3.54 -15.89 -3.07
N GLY A 20 2.85 -16.05 -1.94
CA GLY A 20 3.30 -16.94 -0.86
C GLY A 20 3.37 -18.41 -1.28
N LEU A 21 2.34 -18.89 -1.99
CA LEU A 21 2.33 -20.24 -2.55
C LEU A 21 3.45 -20.43 -3.58
N PHE A 22 3.66 -19.45 -4.46
CA PHE A 22 4.78 -19.46 -5.39
C PHE A 22 6.12 -19.62 -4.68
N MET A 23 6.39 -18.81 -3.64
CA MET A 23 7.66 -18.89 -2.90
C MET A 23 7.84 -20.26 -2.25
N LEU A 24 6.77 -20.83 -1.70
CA LEU A 24 6.80 -22.14 -1.05
C LEU A 24 7.08 -23.26 -2.06
N TYR A 25 6.37 -23.29 -3.19
CA TYR A 25 6.53 -24.35 -4.19
C TYR A 25 7.86 -24.28 -4.95
N THR A 26 8.44 -23.09 -5.08
CA THR A 26 9.72 -22.88 -5.76
C THR A 26 10.92 -22.76 -4.82
N ILE A 27 10.67 -22.79 -3.50
CA ILE A 27 11.68 -22.62 -2.43
C ILE A 27 12.46 -21.29 -2.59
N GLN A 28 11.80 -20.24 -3.10
CA GLN A 28 12.38 -18.90 -3.29
C GLN A 28 12.07 -18.00 -2.09
N LEU A 29 12.57 -18.39 -0.91
CA LEU A 29 12.24 -17.72 0.36
C LEU A 29 12.91 -16.35 0.54
N GLN A 30 13.90 -15.99 -0.30
CA GLN A 30 14.54 -14.68 -0.26
C GLN A 30 13.55 -13.53 -0.52
N TRP A 31 12.43 -13.79 -1.19
CA TRP A 31 11.36 -12.81 -1.42
C TRP A 31 10.37 -12.68 -0.25
N GLY A 32 10.67 -13.28 0.90
CA GLY A 32 9.82 -13.24 2.09
C GLY A 32 9.47 -11.82 2.54
N ALA A 33 10.41 -10.87 2.42
CA ALA A 33 10.14 -9.46 2.72
C ALA A 33 9.09 -8.86 1.77
N THR A 34 9.19 -9.12 0.47
CA THR A 34 8.21 -8.65 -0.52
C THR A 34 6.83 -9.26 -0.24
N HIS A 35 6.76 -10.56 0.03
CA HIS A 35 5.51 -11.24 0.42
C HIS A 35 4.86 -10.58 1.64
N ALA A 36 5.65 -10.29 2.68
CA ALA A 36 5.16 -9.61 3.87
C ALA A 36 4.64 -8.20 3.56
N HIS A 37 5.31 -7.43 2.70
CA HIS A 37 4.86 -6.09 2.31
C HIS A 37 3.57 -6.13 1.48
N ILE A 38 3.40 -7.12 0.59
CA ILE A 38 2.13 -7.32 -0.13
C ILE A 38 0.98 -7.54 0.87
N ASN A 39 1.17 -8.39 1.87
CA ASN A 39 0.11 -8.71 2.83
C ASN A 39 -0.12 -7.58 3.85
N VAL A 40 0.92 -6.98 4.41
CA VAL A 40 0.79 -5.95 5.44
C VAL A 40 0.38 -4.62 4.82
N VAL A 41 1.14 -4.14 3.83
CA VAL A 41 0.91 -2.81 3.25
C VAL A 41 -0.15 -2.87 2.15
N GLY A 42 -0.10 -3.87 1.28
CA GLY A 42 -1.05 -4.05 0.19
C GLY A 42 -2.43 -4.49 0.67
N TRP A 43 -2.52 -5.49 1.53
CA TRP A 43 -3.81 -6.00 2.04
C TRP A 43 -4.26 -5.32 3.33
N LEU A 44 -3.58 -5.55 4.46
CA LEU A 44 -4.08 -5.15 5.78
C LEU A 44 -4.22 -3.62 5.94
N SER A 45 -3.16 -2.86 5.65
CA SER A 45 -3.17 -1.39 5.77
C SER A 45 -4.15 -0.75 4.78
N THR A 46 -4.15 -1.16 3.51
CA THR A 46 -5.11 -0.69 2.49
C THR A 46 -6.55 -0.97 2.91
N GLY A 47 -6.81 -2.17 3.45
CA GLY A 47 -8.12 -2.55 3.98
C GLY A 47 -8.54 -1.66 5.15
N LEU A 48 -7.65 -1.46 6.13
CA LEU A 48 -7.90 -0.60 7.29
C LEU A 48 -8.17 0.84 6.88
N ILE A 49 -7.37 1.43 5.99
CA ILE A 49 -7.61 2.77 5.43
C ILE A 49 -8.98 2.82 4.74
N GLY A 50 -9.34 1.76 4.00
CA GLY A 50 -10.64 1.64 3.36
C GLY A 50 -11.81 1.61 4.35
N VAL A 51 -11.66 0.93 5.49
CA VAL A 51 -12.64 0.93 6.58
C VAL A 51 -12.73 2.32 7.20
N ILE A 52 -11.60 2.93 7.55
CA ILE A 52 -11.54 4.29 8.12
C ILE A 52 -12.26 5.30 7.20
N TYR A 53 -11.99 5.27 5.89
CA TYR A 53 -12.64 6.17 4.94
C TYR A 53 -14.09 5.80 4.60
N SER A 54 -14.56 4.63 5.02
CA SER A 54 -15.98 4.27 4.98
C SER A 54 -16.72 4.80 6.21
N VAL A 55 -16.08 4.74 7.39
CA VAL A 55 -16.62 5.28 8.66
C VAL A 55 -16.55 6.80 8.72
N TYR A 56 -15.48 7.39 8.17
CA TYR A 56 -15.24 8.83 8.11
C TYR A 56 -15.18 9.32 6.65
N PRO A 57 -16.33 9.45 5.94
CA PRO A 57 -16.35 9.82 4.53
C PRO A 57 -15.71 11.17 4.21
N LYS A 58 -15.70 12.12 5.15
CA LYS A 58 -15.02 13.42 4.99
C LYS A 58 -13.52 13.25 4.76
N ALA A 59 -12.86 12.42 5.58
CA ALA A 59 -11.45 12.09 5.41
C ALA A 59 -11.19 11.41 4.06
N GLY A 60 -12.06 10.47 3.67
CA GLY A 60 -11.93 9.78 2.39
C GLY A 60 -12.13 10.66 1.15
N ASN A 61 -12.96 11.70 1.22
CA ASN A 61 -13.27 12.56 0.08
C ASN A 61 -12.47 13.87 0.04
N SER A 62 -11.63 14.13 1.05
CA SER A 62 -10.74 15.29 1.10
C SER A 62 -9.70 15.25 -0.03
N GLN A 63 -9.10 16.40 -0.34
CA GLN A 63 -8.03 16.46 -1.34
C GLN A 63 -6.81 15.62 -0.90
N LEU A 64 -6.46 15.67 0.40
CA LEU A 64 -5.39 14.85 0.97
C LEU A 64 -5.69 13.36 0.83
N GLY A 65 -6.92 12.92 1.12
CA GLY A 65 -7.31 11.51 0.98
C GLY A 65 -7.25 11.00 -0.46
N LYS A 66 -7.54 11.86 -1.45
CA LYS A 66 -7.41 11.54 -2.88
C LYS A 66 -5.94 11.46 -3.31
N LEU A 67 -5.10 12.40 -2.89
CA LEU A 67 -3.67 12.41 -3.22
C LEU A 67 -2.96 11.22 -2.57
N GLN A 68 -3.26 10.96 -1.30
CA GLN A 68 -2.81 9.80 -0.54
C GLN A 68 -3.16 8.48 -1.26
N PHE A 69 -4.39 8.33 -1.75
CA PHE A 69 -4.79 7.18 -2.56
C PHE A 69 -3.90 6.95 -3.79
N TRP A 70 -3.70 7.97 -4.62
CA TRP A 70 -2.90 7.79 -5.83
C TRP A 70 -1.43 7.50 -5.54
N LEU A 71 -0.83 8.21 -4.58
CA LEU A 71 0.56 7.97 -4.17
C LEU A 71 0.75 6.57 -3.57
N HIS A 72 -0.21 6.07 -2.78
CA HIS A 72 -0.16 4.71 -2.25
C HIS A 72 -0.26 3.69 -3.36
N GLN A 73 -1.27 3.83 -4.21
CA GLN A 73 -1.62 2.83 -5.21
C GLN A 73 -0.63 2.75 -6.38
N ILE A 74 0.13 3.82 -6.63
CA ILE A 74 1.21 3.84 -7.64
C ILE A 74 2.56 3.53 -6.98
N GLY A 75 2.86 4.15 -5.84
CA GLY A 75 4.14 3.99 -5.14
C GLY A 75 4.35 2.57 -4.64
N LEU A 76 3.30 1.91 -4.13
CA LEU A 76 3.41 0.56 -3.60
C LEU A 76 3.80 -0.47 -4.67
N PRO A 77 3.16 -0.56 -5.86
CA PRO A 77 3.63 -1.45 -6.92
C PRO A 77 5.08 -1.20 -7.32
N PHE A 78 5.51 0.06 -7.43
CA PHE A 78 6.91 0.38 -7.75
C PHE A 78 7.85 -0.15 -6.69
N LEU A 79 7.55 0.08 -5.41
CA LEU A 79 8.33 -0.44 -4.30
C LEU A 79 8.37 -1.98 -4.32
N LEU A 80 7.22 -2.65 -4.47
CA LEU A 80 7.14 -4.10 -4.47
C LEU A 80 7.92 -4.73 -5.63
N ILE A 81 7.82 -4.17 -6.83
CA ILE A 81 8.60 -4.61 -8.00
C ILE A 81 10.10 -4.35 -7.75
N GLY A 82 10.46 -3.18 -7.20
CA GLY A 82 11.83 -2.87 -6.82
C GLY A 82 12.41 -3.87 -5.81
N MET A 83 11.63 -4.27 -4.80
CA MET A 83 12.05 -5.27 -3.80
C MET A 83 12.33 -6.64 -4.43
N MET A 84 11.57 -7.02 -5.47
CA MET A 84 11.83 -8.25 -6.22
C MET A 84 13.13 -8.16 -7.03
N MET A 85 13.35 -6.99 -7.65
CA MET A 85 14.52 -6.71 -8.46
C MET A 85 15.84 -6.76 -7.68
N ILE A 86 15.84 -6.60 -6.35
CA ILE A 86 17.04 -6.74 -5.50
C ILE A 86 17.76 -8.07 -5.73
N TYR A 87 17.01 -9.12 -6.06
CA TYR A 87 17.54 -10.47 -6.29
C TYR A 87 17.66 -10.85 -7.76
N LEU A 88 17.47 -9.88 -8.66
CA LEU A 88 17.58 -10.05 -10.11
C LEU A 88 18.78 -9.25 -10.60
N ASP A 89 19.43 -9.73 -11.65
CA ASP A 89 20.56 -9.03 -12.27
C ASP A 89 20.06 -7.86 -13.15
N VAL A 90 19.64 -6.77 -12.49
CA VAL A 90 19.12 -5.56 -13.13
C VAL A 90 20.08 -4.37 -12.97
N PRO A 91 20.09 -3.41 -13.91
CA PRO A 91 20.91 -2.20 -13.77
C PRO A 91 20.56 -1.42 -12.49
N LEU A 92 21.57 -0.95 -11.76
CA LEU A 92 21.41 -0.24 -10.48
C LEU A 92 20.45 0.96 -10.60
N ILE A 93 20.52 1.71 -11.70
CA ILE A 93 19.63 2.86 -11.93
C ILE A 93 18.16 2.46 -12.00
N VAL A 94 17.85 1.28 -12.55
CA VAL A 94 16.47 0.75 -12.60
C VAL A 94 16.03 0.37 -11.19
N LEU A 95 16.88 -0.32 -10.43
CA LEU A 95 16.60 -0.70 -9.06
C LEU A 95 16.29 0.54 -8.19
N GLU A 96 17.11 1.58 -8.29
CA GLU A 96 16.95 2.81 -7.51
C GLU A 96 15.64 3.56 -7.84
N ILE A 97 15.28 3.64 -9.12
CA ILE A 97 14.02 4.27 -9.53
C ILE A 97 12.81 3.54 -8.93
N PHE A 98 12.81 2.21 -8.94
CA PHE A 98 11.69 1.43 -8.41
C PHE A 98 11.64 1.43 -6.88
N VAL A 99 12.77 1.12 -6.21
CA VAL A 99 12.83 1.04 -4.75
C VAL A 99 12.69 2.42 -4.13
N SER A 100 13.55 3.37 -4.49
CA SER A 100 13.57 4.70 -3.87
C SER A 100 12.39 5.54 -4.36
N GLY A 101 12.10 5.53 -5.67
CA GLY A 101 10.96 6.28 -6.22
C GLY A 101 9.62 5.77 -5.67
N GLY A 102 9.41 4.46 -5.67
CA GLY A 102 8.22 3.84 -5.09
C GLY A 102 8.13 4.05 -3.58
N GLY A 103 9.24 3.85 -2.86
CA GLY A 103 9.34 4.03 -1.42
C GLY A 103 9.07 5.46 -0.96
N VAL A 104 9.60 6.47 -1.64
CA VAL A 104 9.35 7.88 -1.34
C VAL A 104 7.90 8.25 -1.62
N ALA A 105 7.33 7.82 -2.75
CA ALA A 105 5.91 8.05 -3.05
C ALA A 105 5.00 7.42 -1.96
N PHE A 106 5.32 6.19 -1.54
CA PHE A 106 4.63 5.51 -0.45
C PHE A 106 4.77 6.26 0.88
N LEU A 107 5.97 6.71 1.23
CA LEU A 107 6.22 7.50 2.45
C LEU A 107 5.39 8.77 2.48
N ILE A 108 5.37 9.53 1.37
CA ILE A 108 4.56 10.75 1.26
C ILE A 108 3.08 10.40 1.42
N SER A 109 2.61 9.29 0.84
CA SER A 109 1.24 8.82 1.04
C SER A 109 0.90 8.60 2.52
N VAL A 110 1.78 7.94 3.28
CA VAL A 110 1.58 7.70 4.72
C VAL A 110 1.55 9.01 5.50
N VAL A 111 2.44 9.96 5.19
CA VAL A 111 2.43 11.30 5.82
C VAL A 111 1.11 12.02 5.55
N LEU A 112 0.62 12.00 4.31
CA LEU A 112 -0.66 12.60 3.96
C LEU A 112 -1.83 11.92 4.67
N PHE A 113 -1.78 10.59 4.82
CA PHE A 113 -2.78 9.85 5.58
C PHE A 113 -2.83 10.32 7.02
N ILE A 114 -1.67 10.42 7.69
CA ILE A 114 -1.56 10.88 9.08
C ILE A 114 -2.15 12.29 9.22
N ILE A 115 -1.72 13.24 8.38
CA ILE A 115 -2.24 14.62 8.40
C ILE A 115 -3.76 14.63 8.19
N ASN A 116 -4.25 13.84 7.22
CA ASN A 116 -5.67 13.78 6.91
C ASN A 116 -6.51 13.17 8.05
N LEU A 117 -5.96 12.19 8.79
CA LEU A 117 -6.59 11.63 9.98
C LEU A 117 -6.83 12.72 11.04
N PHE A 118 -5.77 13.43 11.45
CA PHE A 118 -5.88 14.47 12.47
C PHE A 118 -6.81 15.63 12.07
N GLN A 119 -6.95 15.89 10.77
CA GLN A 119 -7.82 16.95 10.28
C GLN A 119 -9.29 16.54 10.15
N ASN A 120 -9.58 15.29 9.77
CA ASN A 120 -10.93 14.91 9.30
C ASN A 120 -11.56 13.73 10.06
N VAL A 121 -10.83 13.05 10.94
CA VAL A 121 -11.32 11.95 11.76
C VAL A 121 -11.53 12.46 13.18
N HIS A 122 -12.77 12.83 13.48
CA HIS A 122 -13.21 13.29 14.80
C HIS A 122 -14.26 12.34 15.34
N ALA A 123 -14.34 12.20 16.66
CA ALA A 123 -15.45 11.49 17.28
C ALA A 123 -16.77 12.13 16.82
N SER A 124 -17.76 11.31 16.47
CA SER A 124 -19.12 11.84 16.32
C SER A 124 -19.54 12.32 17.70
N GLU A 125 -19.76 13.62 17.87
CA GLU A 125 -20.47 14.10 19.06
C GLU A 125 -21.79 13.34 19.10
N SER A 126 -21.99 12.53 20.15
CA SER A 126 -23.27 11.87 20.36
C SER A 126 -24.31 12.97 20.54
N LYS A 127 -25.21 13.11 19.57
CA LYS A 127 -26.45 13.84 19.78
C LYS A 127 -27.34 13.09 20.75
#